data_AF-A0A9E2L0E6-F1
#
_entry.id   AF-A0A9E2L0E6-F1
#
_cell.length_a   1.000
_cell.length_b   1.000
_cell.length_c   1.000
_cell.angle_alpha   90.00
_cell.angle_beta   90.00
_cell.angle_gamma   90.00
#
_symmetry.space_group_name_H-M   'P 1'
#
loop_
_entity.id
_entity.type
_entity.pdbx_description
1 polymer ?
#
loop_
_entity_poly.entity_id
_entity_poly.type
_entity_poly.pdbx_seq_one_letter_code
_entity_poly.pdbx_strand_id
1 'polypeptide(L)'
;LISQIHAVLQNQELYAKPYQFILKNVANSTEQLVSGLKKLSVSIKKHIDIQTKNKELTHILEMFAAYNDEIVSKSLYRLKTSENVGRFRQSIKINLDKMLSDSLVTENLVSGYMEIEQEEDPYTAREKIVEIINDIKSAFENLDKIIQDIDRKHNYYMKNAATRAKFELASGTNQEGKINTILRYLGEYTEDEAPSETEKLCNIFMQKFISEESVKKVPETKSYEEVSSINVAIQLSLEDKALKKKILQDRQLSRIYRKKTEQYVLKLLADKPGMLASAIPVCNRKDFETLIYIRLFAAESKVYSVERTVNRVKTDICEFNDFKIVKKTR
;
A
#
# COMPACT_ATOMS: atom_id res chain seq x y z
N LEU A 1 17.81 11.97 4.38
CA LEU A 1 19.01 11.09 4.36
C LEU A 1 19.13 10.37 3.01
N ILE A 2 18.07 9.73 2.51
CA ILE A 2 18.08 9.06 1.20
C ILE A 2 18.39 10.04 0.06
N SER A 3 17.81 11.24 0.11
CA SER A 3 18.10 12.31 -0.86
C SER A 3 19.55 12.77 -0.84
N GLN A 4 20.20 12.80 0.34
CA GLN A 4 21.61 13.17 0.47
C GLN A 4 22.53 12.09 -0.10
N ILE A 5 22.25 10.81 0.21
CA ILE A 5 22.97 9.67 -0.39
C ILE A 5 22.86 9.71 -1.92
N HIS A 6 21.65 9.95 -2.44
CA HIS A 6 21.42 10.07 -3.87
C HIS A 6 22.18 11.25 -4.48
N ALA A 7 22.17 12.42 -3.84
CA ALA A 7 22.87 13.61 -4.32
C ALA A 7 24.40 13.40 -4.38
N VAL A 8 24.99 12.77 -3.36
CA VAL A 8 26.43 12.43 -3.34
C VAL A 8 26.77 11.47 -4.49
N LEU A 9 25.95 10.44 -4.69
CA LEU A 9 26.16 9.45 -5.75
C LEU A 9 25.88 10.01 -7.16
N GLN A 10 25.06 11.04 -7.31
CA GLN A 10 24.74 11.63 -8.61
C GLN A 10 25.80 12.64 -9.07
N ASN A 11 26.54 13.24 -8.14
CA ASN A 11 27.53 14.26 -8.49
C ASN A 11 28.84 13.62 -8.98
N GLN A 12 29.02 13.59 -10.30
CA GLN A 12 30.19 13.00 -10.95
C GLN A 12 31.50 13.72 -10.63
N GLU A 13 31.47 15.03 -10.32
CA GLU A 13 32.66 15.78 -9.92
C GLU A 13 33.26 15.28 -8.61
N LEU A 14 32.43 14.66 -7.75
CA LEU A 14 32.90 14.07 -6.52
C LEU A 14 33.71 12.79 -6.76
N TYR A 15 33.62 12.14 -7.92
CA TYR A 15 34.30 10.87 -8.18
C TYR A 15 35.82 11.00 -8.31
N ALA A 16 36.32 12.22 -8.49
CA ALA A 16 37.73 12.54 -8.42
C ALA A 16 38.23 12.77 -6.98
N LYS A 17 37.33 12.82 -5.99
CA LYS A 17 37.69 13.02 -4.58
C LYS A 17 37.99 11.69 -3.88
N PRO A 18 38.76 11.71 -2.77
CA PRO A 18 39.08 10.52 -2.01
C PRO A 18 37.86 9.70 -1.57
N TYR A 19 38.05 8.38 -1.42
CA TYR A 19 37.03 7.41 -1.05
C TYR A 19 36.16 7.83 0.16
N GLN A 20 36.74 8.52 1.14
CA GLN A 20 36.05 8.98 2.35
C GLN A 20 34.86 9.90 2.06
N PHE A 21 34.98 10.81 1.09
CA PHE A 21 33.93 11.80 0.80
C PHE A 21 32.75 11.20 0.04
N ILE A 22 32.99 10.07 -0.63
CA ILE A 22 32.00 9.40 -1.46
C ILE A 22 31.50 8.15 -0.74
N LEU A 23 32.28 7.07 -0.78
CA LEU A 23 31.82 5.73 -0.45
C LEU A 23 31.73 5.52 1.06
N LYS A 24 32.72 5.99 1.84
CA LYS A 24 32.65 5.94 3.32
C LYS A 24 31.47 6.75 3.85
N ASN A 25 31.27 7.97 3.30
CA ASN A 25 30.15 8.83 3.67
C ASN A 25 28.80 8.19 3.32
N VAL A 26 28.67 7.62 2.11
CA VAL A 26 27.45 6.91 1.69
C VAL A 26 27.19 5.70 2.57
N ALA A 27 28.21 4.91 2.91
CA ALA A 27 28.08 3.75 3.80
C ALA A 27 27.59 4.18 5.20
N ASN A 28 28.25 5.17 5.82
CA ASN A 28 27.85 5.71 7.12
C ASN A 28 26.43 6.28 7.11
N SER A 29 26.07 7.03 6.07
CA SER A 29 24.71 7.59 5.91
C SER A 29 23.66 6.49 5.76
N THR A 30 24.01 5.39 5.08
CA THR A 30 23.13 4.22 4.90
C THR A 30 22.94 3.50 6.24
N GLU A 31 24.00 3.30 7.02
CA GLU A 31 23.91 2.71 8.35
C GLU A 31 23.09 3.58 9.33
N GLN A 32 23.29 4.90 9.30
CA GLN A 32 22.49 5.85 10.09
C GLN A 32 21.01 5.78 9.72
N LEU A 33 20.69 5.62 8.44
CA LEU A 33 19.32 5.44 7.98
C LEU A 33 18.71 4.15 8.52
N VAL A 34 19.40 3.01 8.37
CA VAL A 34 18.91 1.70 8.83
C VAL A 34 18.75 1.68 10.36
N SER A 35 19.73 2.21 11.09
CA SER A 35 19.67 2.30 12.56
C SER A 35 18.58 3.26 13.03
N GLY A 36 18.36 4.38 12.32
CA GLY A 36 17.26 5.30 12.56
C GLY A 36 15.88 4.63 12.42
N LEU A 37 15.69 3.81 11.38
CA LEU A 37 14.47 3.03 11.20
C LEU A 37 14.26 1.98 12.29
N LYS A 38 15.31 1.27 12.70
CA LYS A 38 15.24 0.33 13.83
C LYS A 38 14.89 1.04 15.15
N LYS A 39 15.51 2.20 15.41
CA LYS A 39 15.19 3.04 16.59
C LYS A 39 13.74 3.51 16.55
N LEU A 40 13.23 3.90 15.38
CA LEU A 40 11.82 4.26 15.20
C LEU A 40 10.90 3.07 15.55
N SER A 41 11.21 1.86 15.08
CA SER A 41 10.43 0.65 15.43
C SER A 41 10.35 0.41 16.94
N VAL A 42 11.47 0.58 17.66
CA VAL A 42 11.51 0.40 19.12
C VAL A 42 10.80 1.53 19.84
N SER A 43 10.97 2.77 19.36
CA SER A 43 10.32 3.96 19.90
C SER A 43 8.80 3.85 19.82
N ILE A 44 8.25 3.44 18.67
CA ILE A 44 6.82 3.19 18.49
C ILE A 44 6.31 2.20 19.54
N LYS A 45 7.02 1.08 19.75
CA LYS A 45 6.66 0.09 20.77
C LYS A 45 6.67 0.70 22.17
N LYS A 46 7.77 1.36 22.56
CA LYS A 46 7.92 1.97 23.89
C LYS A 46 6.86 3.03 24.17
N HIS A 47 6.59 3.91 23.21
CA HIS A 47 5.54 4.92 23.36
C HIS A 47 4.18 4.27 23.61
N ILE A 48 3.81 3.25 22.83
CA ILE A 48 2.53 2.57 22.99
C ILE A 48 2.48 1.77 24.30
N ASP A 49 3.55 1.10 24.70
CA ASP A 49 3.62 0.32 25.95
C ASP A 49 3.56 1.24 27.20
N ILE A 50 4.30 2.35 27.20
CA ILE A 50 4.28 3.34 28.32
C ILE A 50 2.90 3.98 28.42
N GLN A 51 2.27 4.31 27.29
CA GLN A 51 0.99 5.02 27.27
C GLN A 51 -0.22 4.11 27.51
N THR A 52 -0.07 2.80 27.36
CA THR A 52 -1.12 1.81 27.69
C THR A 52 -1.00 1.25 29.10
N LYS A 53 0.10 1.50 29.82
CA LYS A 53 0.22 1.15 31.25
C LYS A 53 -0.46 2.21 32.13
N ASN A 54 -1.52 1.79 32.83
CA ASN A 54 -2.08 2.43 34.02
C ASN A 54 -2.50 3.91 33.88
N LYS A 55 -3.35 4.27 32.91
CA LYS A 55 -3.91 5.64 32.82
C LYS A 55 -5.41 5.69 32.54
N GLU A 56 -6.05 6.72 33.09
CA GLU A 56 -7.47 7.04 32.98
C GLU A 56 -7.93 7.38 31.56
N LEU A 57 -9.21 7.09 31.32
CA LEU A 57 -9.94 7.10 30.05
C LEU A 57 -9.79 8.37 29.19
N THR A 58 -9.78 9.54 29.80
CA THR A 58 -9.73 10.85 29.13
C THR A 58 -8.40 11.06 28.40
N HIS A 59 -7.31 10.55 28.97
CA HIS A 59 -5.97 10.64 28.41
C HIS A 59 -5.76 9.76 27.17
N ILE A 60 -6.62 8.76 26.95
CA ILE A 60 -6.51 7.81 25.81
C ILE A 60 -7.15 8.38 24.53
N LEU A 61 -8.23 9.15 24.64
CA LEU A 61 -8.92 9.75 23.49
C LEU A 61 -8.21 11.00 22.95
N GLU A 62 -7.72 11.89 23.83
CA GLU A 62 -6.83 13.01 23.43
C GLU A 62 -5.52 12.48 22.81
N MET A 63 -5.10 11.27 23.20
CA MET A 63 -3.94 10.56 22.66
C MET A 63 -4.08 10.15 21.19
N PHE A 64 -5.23 9.61 20.78
CA PHE A 64 -5.44 9.20 19.38
C PHE A 64 -5.40 10.41 18.43
N ALA A 65 -5.83 11.57 18.91
CA ALA A 65 -5.71 12.83 18.19
C ALA A 65 -4.24 13.32 18.14
N ALA A 66 -3.54 13.38 19.28
CA ALA A 66 -2.16 13.86 19.36
C ALA A 66 -1.12 12.93 18.69
N TYR A 67 -1.30 11.61 18.77
CA TYR A 67 -0.40 10.61 18.18
C TYR A 67 -0.44 10.61 16.64
N ASN A 68 -1.60 10.87 16.04
CA ASN A 68 -1.74 11.08 14.60
C ASN A 68 -0.97 12.33 14.14
N ASP A 69 -0.99 13.38 14.96
CA ASP A 69 -0.29 14.63 14.67
C ASP A 69 1.24 14.52 14.86
N GLU A 70 1.74 13.77 15.85
CA GLU A 70 3.19 13.65 16.12
C GLU A 70 3.94 12.53 15.38
N ILE A 71 3.39 11.31 15.29
CA ILE A 71 4.14 10.13 14.80
C ILE A 71 3.85 9.82 13.31
N VAL A 72 2.64 10.10 12.83
CA VAL A 72 2.24 9.74 11.46
C VAL A 72 2.60 10.85 10.46
N SER A 73 2.46 12.12 10.83
CA SER A 73 2.47 13.23 9.87
C SER A 73 3.85 13.58 9.27
N LYS A 74 4.97 13.33 9.96
CA LYS A 74 6.30 13.80 9.51
C LYS A 74 7.32 12.73 9.19
N SER A 75 7.52 11.67 9.96
CA SER A 75 8.63 10.73 9.71
C SER A 75 8.20 9.56 8.81
N LEU A 76 7.14 8.84 9.20
CA LEU A 76 6.56 7.75 8.39
C LEU A 76 5.93 8.27 7.09
N TYR A 77 5.19 9.39 7.13
CA TYR A 77 4.65 10.01 5.93
C TYR A 77 5.74 10.57 5.00
N ARG A 78 6.86 11.12 5.50
CA ARG A 78 8.00 11.49 4.64
C ARG A 78 8.64 10.29 3.97
N LEU A 79 8.84 9.19 4.70
CA LEU A 79 9.35 7.94 4.12
C LEU A 79 8.41 7.38 3.04
N LYS A 80 7.09 7.48 3.23
CA LYS A 80 6.08 7.02 2.26
C LYS A 80 5.87 7.95 1.08
N THR A 81 6.01 9.26 1.25
CA THR A 81 5.48 10.27 0.30
C THR A 81 6.57 11.16 -0.31
N SER A 82 7.58 11.58 0.45
CA SER A 82 8.60 12.55 -0.02
C SER A 82 9.98 11.93 -0.30
N GLU A 83 10.38 10.92 0.46
CA GLU A 83 11.59 10.11 0.23
C GLU A 83 11.18 8.73 -0.31
N ASN A 84 10.39 8.70 -1.39
CA ASN A 84 9.89 7.45 -1.97
C ASN A 84 11.08 6.51 -2.27
N VAL A 85 11.35 5.55 -1.38
CA VAL A 85 12.58 4.74 -1.36
C VAL A 85 12.77 4.04 -2.70
N GLY A 86 11.66 3.60 -3.30
CA GLY A 86 11.64 2.99 -4.63
C GLY A 86 12.16 3.91 -5.74
N ARG A 87 11.92 5.23 -5.67
CA ARG A 87 12.38 6.21 -6.67
C ARG A 87 13.91 6.32 -6.70
N PHE A 88 14.54 6.35 -5.53
CA PHE A 88 15.98 6.55 -5.43
C PHE A 88 16.77 5.24 -5.51
N ARG A 89 16.19 4.10 -5.10
CA ARG A 89 16.87 2.79 -5.11
C ARG A 89 17.52 2.47 -6.45
N GLN A 90 16.76 2.57 -7.54
CA GLN A 90 17.27 2.22 -8.86
C GLN A 90 18.44 3.12 -9.26
N SER A 91 18.33 4.43 -9.02
CA SER A 91 19.39 5.39 -9.32
C SER A 91 20.64 5.16 -8.47
N ILE A 92 20.47 4.87 -7.18
CA ILE A 92 21.57 4.56 -6.25
C ILE A 92 22.29 3.30 -6.72
N LYS A 93 21.55 2.23 -7.04
CA LYS A 93 22.11 0.96 -7.54
C LYS A 93 22.91 1.18 -8.83
N ILE A 94 22.33 1.89 -9.80
CA ILE A 94 23.00 2.23 -11.07
C ILE A 94 24.29 3.02 -10.83
N ASN A 95 24.29 4.03 -9.95
CA ASN A 95 25.48 4.83 -9.69
C ASN A 95 26.57 4.03 -8.97
N LEU A 96 26.19 3.14 -8.04
CA LEU A 96 27.12 2.21 -7.39
C LEU A 96 27.70 1.18 -8.37
N ASP A 97 26.90 0.67 -9.31
CA ASP A 97 27.38 -0.21 -10.39
C ASP A 97 28.36 0.52 -11.32
N LYS A 98 28.09 1.79 -11.63
CA LYS A 98 28.99 2.63 -12.43
C LYS A 98 30.34 2.85 -11.76
N MET A 99 30.37 3.05 -10.44
CA MET A 99 31.62 3.20 -9.68
C MET A 99 32.54 1.99 -9.81
N LEU A 100 31.98 0.78 -9.94
CA LEU A 100 32.73 -0.46 -10.15
C LEU A 100 33.10 -0.71 -11.63
N SER A 101 32.34 -0.11 -12.55
CA SER A 101 32.52 -0.32 -13.99
C SER A 101 33.57 0.62 -14.58
N ASP A 102 33.72 1.81 -14.01
CA ASP A 102 34.74 2.79 -14.42
C ASP A 102 36.08 2.48 -13.73
N SER A 103 37.08 2.09 -14.53
CA SER A 103 38.41 1.71 -14.03
C SER A 103 39.07 2.84 -13.24
N LEU A 104 38.96 4.08 -13.74
CA LEU A 104 39.66 5.22 -13.14
C LEU A 104 39.03 5.60 -11.79
N VAL A 105 37.70 5.54 -11.70
CA VAL A 105 36.98 5.74 -10.43
C VAL A 105 37.30 4.62 -9.46
N THR A 106 37.32 3.37 -9.92
CA THR A 106 37.63 2.22 -9.07
C THR A 106 39.05 2.31 -8.50
N GLU A 107 40.03 2.66 -9.33
CA GLU A 107 41.42 2.85 -8.90
C GLU A 107 41.55 3.96 -7.86
N ASN A 108 40.91 5.12 -8.08
CA ASN A 108 40.89 6.21 -7.11
C ASN A 108 40.24 5.81 -5.78
N LEU A 109 39.18 5.00 -5.82
CA LEU A 109 38.55 4.46 -4.61
C LEU A 109 39.49 3.52 -3.87
N VAL A 110 40.19 2.62 -4.58
CA VAL A 110 41.15 1.67 -4.00
C VAL A 110 42.32 2.42 -3.35
N SER A 111 42.96 3.34 -4.08
CA SER A 111 44.04 4.16 -3.53
C SER A 111 43.60 4.95 -2.30
N GLY A 112 42.43 5.60 -2.38
CA GLY A 112 41.90 6.33 -1.24
C GLY A 112 41.54 5.44 -0.04
N TYR A 113 41.05 4.22 -0.28
CA TYR A 113 40.76 3.24 0.77
C TYR A 113 42.05 2.79 1.47
N MET A 114 43.08 2.46 0.70
CA MET A 114 44.39 2.06 1.21
C MET A 114 45.01 3.14 2.10
N GLU A 115 44.99 4.41 1.66
CA GLU A 115 45.52 5.53 2.43
C GLU A 115 44.79 5.75 3.76
N ILE A 116 43.46 5.62 3.76
CA ILE A 116 42.62 6.01 4.91
C ILE A 116 42.47 4.86 5.91
N GLU A 117 42.30 3.63 5.44
CA GLU A 117 42.15 2.44 6.29
C GLU A 117 43.49 1.74 6.58
N GLN A 118 44.60 2.26 6.05
CA GLN A 118 45.96 1.72 6.22
C GLN A 118 46.11 0.29 5.69
N GLU A 119 45.47 -0.01 4.56
CA GLU A 119 45.55 -1.29 3.87
C GLU A 119 46.72 -1.28 2.86
N GLU A 120 47.64 -2.24 2.96
CA GLU A 120 48.83 -2.29 2.10
C GLU A 120 48.59 -3.05 0.78
N ASP A 121 47.59 -3.96 0.76
CA ASP A 121 47.30 -4.78 -0.41
C ASP A 121 46.17 -4.20 -1.28
N PRO A 122 46.43 -3.83 -2.55
CA PRO A 122 45.41 -3.30 -3.45
C PRO A 122 44.32 -4.31 -3.80
N TYR A 123 44.60 -5.63 -3.77
CA TYR A 123 43.58 -6.64 -4.03
C TYR A 123 42.56 -6.71 -2.89
N THR A 124 43.04 -6.79 -1.65
CA THR A 124 42.21 -6.75 -0.44
C THR A 124 41.39 -5.46 -0.35
N ALA A 125 42.00 -4.31 -0.63
CA ALA A 125 41.29 -3.02 -0.66
C ALA A 125 40.15 -3.00 -1.71
N ARG A 126 40.38 -3.59 -2.90
CA ARG A 126 39.35 -3.71 -3.94
C ARG A 126 38.20 -4.62 -3.52
N GLU A 127 38.49 -5.75 -2.89
CA GLU A 127 37.45 -6.64 -2.36
C GLU A 127 36.59 -5.92 -1.32
N LYS A 128 37.21 -5.13 -0.43
CA LYS A 128 36.49 -4.34 0.58
C LYS A 128 35.59 -3.26 -0.03
N ILE A 129 36.01 -2.59 -1.09
CA ILE A 129 35.16 -1.64 -1.81
C ILE A 129 33.94 -2.34 -2.41
N VAL A 130 34.13 -3.52 -3.01
CA VAL A 130 33.03 -4.32 -3.56
C VAL A 130 32.07 -4.76 -2.46
N GLU A 131 32.59 -5.19 -1.31
CA GLU A 131 31.81 -5.56 -0.11
C GLU A 131 30.96 -4.37 0.35
N ILE A 132 31.56 -3.20 0.58
CA ILE A 132 30.85 -1.97 1.01
C ILE A 132 29.73 -1.61 0.02
N ILE A 133 30.01 -1.66 -1.29
CA ILE A 133 29.03 -1.35 -2.32
C ILE A 133 27.86 -2.35 -2.29
N ASN A 134 28.15 -3.63 -2.12
CA ASN A 134 27.12 -4.67 -2.03
C ASN A 134 26.29 -4.54 -0.74
N ASP A 135 26.90 -4.17 0.37
CA ASP A 135 26.21 -3.90 1.64
C ASP A 135 25.24 -2.72 1.51
N ILE A 136 25.68 -1.64 0.86
CA ILE A 136 24.80 -0.49 0.58
C ILE A 136 23.62 -0.94 -0.29
N LYS A 137 23.86 -1.68 -1.38
CA LYS A 137 22.79 -2.20 -2.26
C LYS A 137 21.81 -3.08 -1.48
N SER A 138 22.32 -4.03 -0.69
CA SER A 138 21.53 -4.94 0.13
C SER A 138 20.70 -4.19 1.17
N ALA A 139 21.26 -3.17 1.81
CA ALA A 139 20.53 -2.31 2.73
C ALA A 139 19.33 -1.66 2.01
N PHE A 140 19.55 -1.06 0.84
CA PHE A 140 18.48 -0.41 0.07
C PHE A 140 17.40 -1.38 -0.45
N GLU A 141 17.76 -2.63 -0.78
CA GLU A 141 16.80 -3.67 -1.14
C GLU A 141 15.97 -4.13 0.06
N ASN A 142 16.57 -4.21 1.25
CA ASN A 142 15.89 -4.60 2.48
C ASN A 142 15.08 -3.48 3.14
N LEU A 143 15.28 -2.22 2.75
CA LEU A 143 14.56 -1.07 3.32
C LEU A 143 13.04 -1.20 3.22
N ASP A 144 12.50 -1.71 2.11
CA ASP A 144 11.04 -1.87 1.97
C ASP A 144 10.48 -2.85 2.98
N LYS A 145 11.19 -3.95 3.23
CA LYS A 145 10.79 -4.95 4.22
C LYS A 145 10.79 -4.34 5.62
N ILE A 146 11.83 -3.58 5.96
CA ILE A 146 11.93 -2.88 7.24
C ILE A 146 10.77 -1.90 7.42
N ILE A 147 10.45 -1.11 6.38
CA ILE A 147 9.34 -0.15 6.42
C ILE A 147 8.00 -0.87 6.56
N GLN A 148 7.77 -1.95 5.80
CA GLN A 148 6.55 -2.76 5.91
C GLN A 148 6.40 -3.40 7.29
N ASP A 149 7.48 -3.87 7.90
CA ASP A 149 7.47 -4.44 9.24
C ASP A 149 7.18 -3.38 10.30
N ILE A 150 7.73 -2.17 10.14
CA ILE A 150 7.39 -1.02 11.00
C ILE A 150 5.89 -0.71 10.87
N ASP A 151 5.35 -0.64 9.66
CA ASP A 151 3.94 -0.39 9.41
C ASP A 151 3.03 -1.47 10.03
N ARG A 152 3.38 -2.75 9.84
CA ARG A 152 2.63 -3.87 10.42
C ARG A 152 2.62 -3.79 11.94
N LYS A 153 3.80 -3.59 12.56
CA LYS A 153 3.93 -3.45 14.02
C LYS A 153 3.19 -2.24 14.53
N HIS A 154 3.30 -1.10 13.86
CA HIS A 154 2.59 0.12 14.21
C HIS A 154 1.07 -0.10 14.22
N ASN A 155 0.51 -0.66 13.14
CA ASN A 155 -0.93 -0.97 13.06
C ASN A 155 -1.36 -2.00 14.12
N TYR A 156 -0.53 -3.01 14.37
CA TYR A 156 -0.78 -4.01 15.41
C TYR A 156 -0.84 -3.37 16.80
N TYR A 157 0.15 -2.55 17.15
CA TYR A 157 0.19 -1.87 18.44
C TYR A 157 -0.95 -0.84 18.59
N MET A 158 -1.29 -0.11 17.53
CA MET A 158 -2.44 0.79 17.51
C MET A 158 -3.75 0.04 17.71
N LYS A 159 -3.94 -1.08 17.03
CA LYS A 159 -5.13 -1.94 17.21
C LYS A 159 -5.21 -2.43 18.65
N ASN A 160 -4.11 -2.90 19.22
CA ASN A 160 -4.07 -3.38 20.60
C ASN A 160 -4.36 -2.27 21.61
N ALA A 161 -3.82 -1.07 21.39
CA ALA A 161 -4.11 0.10 22.20
C ALA A 161 -5.60 0.49 22.11
N ALA A 162 -6.19 0.48 20.91
CA ALA A 162 -7.61 0.75 20.70
C ALA A 162 -8.51 -0.32 21.35
N THR A 163 -8.15 -1.60 21.25
CA THR A 163 -8.90 -2.67 21.93
C THR A 163 -8.80 -2.55 23.44
N ARG A 164 -7.64 -2.15 23.98
CA ARG A 164 -7.46 -1.91 25.41
C ARG A 164 -8.27 -0.70 25.88
N ALA A 165 -8.29 0.39 25.09
CA ALA A 165 -9.15 1.54 25.35
C ALA A 165 -10.64 1.17 25.32
N LYS A 166 -11.06 0.36 24.33
CA LYS A 166 -12.42 -0.17 24.23
C LYS A 166 -12.76 -1.06 25.43
N PHE A 167 -11.81 -1.86 25.89
CA PHE A 167 -11.95 -2.67 27.09
C PHE A 167 -12.17 -1.78 28.32
N GLU A 168 -11.36 -0.75 28.55
CA GLU A 168 -11.58 0.22 29.64
C GLU A 168 -12.97 0.91 29.54
N LEU A 169 -13.40 1.28 28.32
CA LEU A 169 -14.72 1.87 28.06
C LEU A 169 -15.88 0.91 28.29
N ALA A 170 -15.67 -0.40 28.13
CA ALA A 170 -16.71 -1.42 28.22
C ALA A 170 -17.16 -1.73 29.66
N SER A 171 -16.76 -0.92 30.65
CA SER A 171 -17.19 -0.94 32.06
C SER A 171 -18.70 -0.67 32.29
N GLY A 172 -19.55 -0.95 31.29
CA GLY A 172 -21.00 -0.90 31.39
C GLY A 172 -21.59 -2.15 32.05
N THR A 173 -22.89 -2.10 32.36
CA THR A 173 -23.63 -3.17 33.05
C THR A 173 -23.86 -4.45 32.24
N ASN A 174 -23.37 -4.51 31.00
CA ASN A 174 -23.43 -5.70 30.14
C ASN A 174 -22.49 -6.80 30.64
N GLN A 175 -22.73 -8.05 30.20
CA GLN A 175 -21.94 -9.21 30.62
C GLN A 175 -20.43 -9.03 30.40
N GLU A 176 -20.03 -8.44 29.27
CA GLU A 176 -18.63 -8.11 28.98
C GLU A 176 -18.01 -7.15 30.00
N GLY A 177 -18.76 -6.12 30.43
CA GLY A 177 -18.29 -5.15 31.42
C GLY A 177 -18.21 -5.72 32.83
N LYS A 178 -19.15 -6.60 33.21
CA LYS A 178 -19.09 -7.32 34.49
C LYS A 178 -17.88 -8.26 34.55
N ILE A 179 -17.64 -9.03 33.48
CA ILE A 179 -16.44 -9.90 33.37
C ILE A 179 -15.17 -9.07 33.47
N ASN A 180 -15.13 -7.92 32.79
CA ASN A 180 -14.00 -7.01 32.83
C ASN A 180 -13.74 -6.46 34.24
N THR A 181 -14.79 -6.00 34.93
CA THR A 181 -14.68 -5.50 36.31
C THR A 181 -14.10 -6.57 37.25
N ILE A 182 -14.52 -7.84 37.08
CA ILE A 182 -14.01 -8.98 37.86
C ILE A 182 -12.53 -9.25 37.53
N LEU A 183 -12.15 -9.30 36.25
CA LEU A 183 -10.77 -9.54 35.84
C LEU A 183 -9.82 -8.44 36.32
N ARG A 184 -10.27 -7.19 36.33
CA ARG A 184 -9.50 -6.07 36.87
C ARG A 184 -9.34 -6.19 38.38
N TYR A 185 -10.41 -6.48 39.10
CA TYR A 185 -10.36 -6.75 40.55
C TYR A 185 -9.37 -7.88 40.86
N LEU A 186 -9.37 -8.97 40.09
CA LEU A 186 -8.42 -10.09 40.26
C LEU A 186 -6.98 -9.72 39.90
N GLY A 187 -6.76 -8.88 38.88
CA GLY A 187 -5.43 -8.44 38.46
C GLY A 187 -4.77 -7.42 39.40
N GLU A 188 -5.50 -6.87 40.36
CA GLU A 188 -4.97 -5.99 41.42
C GLU A 188 -4.31 -6.77 42.56
N TYR A 189 -4.55 -8.09 42.66
CA TYR A 189 -3.91 -8.98 43.63
C TYR A 189 -2.72 -9.73 43.01
N THR A 190 -1.64 -9.90 43.76
CA THR A 190 -0.54 -10.82 43.40
C THR A 190 -0.93 -12.27 43.73
N GLU A 191 -0.26 -13.27 43.15
CA GLU A 191 -0.60 -14.70 43.35
C GLU A 191 -0.68 -15.11 44.84
N ASP A 192 0.05 -14.41 45.72
CA ASP A 192 0.11 -14.66 47.17
C ASP A 192 -0.98 -13.92 47.99
N GLU A 193 -1.72 -12.97 47.39
CA GLU A 193 -2.73 -12.13 48.05
C GLU A 193 -4.14 -12.34 47.48
N ALA A 194 -4.38 -13.42 46.74
CA ALA A 194 -5.68 -13.69 46.13
C ALA A 194 -6.81 -13.74 47.19
N PRO A 195 -7.94 -13.04 46.99
CA PRO A 195 -9.02 -13.00 47.98
C PRO A 195 -9.61 -14.39 48.23
N SER A 196 -9.75 -14.80 49.50
CA SER A 196 -10.37 -16.07 49.91
C SER A 196 -11.78 -16.32 49.33
N GLU A 197 -12.45 -15.28 48.86
CA GLU A 197 -13.83 -15.31 48.36
C GLU A 197 -13.93 -15.61 46.85
N THR A 198 -12.81 -15.63 46.12
CA THR A 198 -12.82 -15.93 44.67
C THR A 198 -13.28 -17.35 44.36
N GLU A 199 -13.06 -18.29 45.29
CA GLU A 199 -13.57 -19.67 45.20
C GLU A 199 -15.11 -19.71 45.17
N LYS A 200 -15.80 -18.74 45.78
CA LYS A 200 -17.27 -18.66 45.77
C LYS A 200 -17.83 -17.98 44.52
N LEU A 201 -17.04 -17.09 43.90
CA LEU A 201 -17.37 -16.41 42.64
C LEU A 201 -17.20 -17.34 41.43
N CYS A 202 -16.18 -18.19 41.49
CA CYS A 202 -15.92 -19.22 40.50
C CYS A 202 -16.60 -20.52 40.89
N ASN A 203 -17.91 -20.66 40.62
CA ASN A 203 -18.54 -21.97 40.45
C ASN A 203 -18.04 -22.65 39.14
N ILE A 204 -16.73 -22.64 38.94
CA ILE A 204 -16.06 -23.43 37.92
C ILE A 204 -15.96 -24.80 38.55
N PHE A 205 -16.88 -25.69 38.17
CA PHE A 205 -16.83 -27.08 38.58
C PHE A 205 -15.49 -27.66 38.16
N MET A 206 -14.62 -27.93 39.14
CA MET A 206 -13.38 -28.64 38.89
C MET A 206 -13.76 -30.06 38.46
N GLN A 207 -13.63 -30.35 37.17
CA GLN A 207 -14.04 -31.63 36.60
C GLN A 207 -13.01 -32.70 36.98
N LYS A 208 -13.28 -33.42 38.08
CA LYS A 208 -12.32 -34.37 38.69
C LYS A 208 -12.20 -35.70 37.94
N PHE A 209 -13.21 -36.11 37.16
CA PHE A 209 -13.19 -37.38 36.45
C PHE A 209 -13.71 -37.20 35.03
N ILE A 210 -12.94 -37.71 34.07
CA ILE A 210 -13.33 -37.82 32.66
C ILE A 210 -14.10 -39.14 32.54
N SER A 211 -15.40 -39.07 32.31
CA SER A 211 -16.25 -40.22 31.98
C SER A 211 -16.51 -40.29 30.47
N GLU A 212 -17.05 -41.40 29.96
CA GLU A 212 -17.49 -41.49 28.55
C GLU A 212 -18.52 -40.41 28.19
N GLU A 213 -19.32 -39.95 29.16
CA GLU A 213 -20.27 -38.84 28.99
C GLU A 213 -19.60 -37.46 28.95
N SER A 214 -18.35 -37.36 29.43
CA SER A 214 -17.53 -36.14 29.34
C SER A 214 -16.89 -35.96 27.96
N VAL A 215 -16.89 -37.01 27.15
CA VAL A 215 -16.43 -36.93 25.76
C VAL A 215 -17.46 -36.12 24.98
N LYS A 216 -17.00 -35.00 24.40
CA LYS A 216 -17.82 -34.18 23.51
C LYS A 216 -18.39 -35.07 22.41
N LYS A 217 -19.72 -35.31 22.44
CA LYS A 217 -20.40 -35.98 21.33
C LYS A 217 -20.05 -35.21 20.06
N VAL A 218 -19.45 -35.92 19.09
CA VAL A 218 -19.16 -35.34 17.78
C VAL A 218 -20.51 -34.86 17.24
N PRO A 219 -20.69 -33.56 16.95
CA PRO A 219 -21.93 -33.08 16.40
C PRO A 219 -22.17 -33.85 15.09
N GLU A 220 -23.35 -34.44 14.92
CA GLU A 220 -23.75 -34.92 13.60
C GLU A 220 -23.84 -33.70 12.68
N THR A 221 -22.79 -33.51 11.88
CA THR A 221 -22.81 -32.54 10.80
C THR A 221 -23.85 -33.03 9.81
N LYS A 222 -25.04 -32.42 9.83
CA LYS A 222 -25.86 -32.43 8.61
C LYS A 222 -24.97 -31.88 7.51
N SER A 223 -24.64 -32.74 6.55
CA SER A 223 -23.92 -32.37 5.33
C SER A 223 -24.72 -31.28 4.63
N TYR A 224 -24.36 -30.03 4.89
CA TYR A 224 -24.59 -28.96 3.94
C TYR A 224 -23.39 -29.01 3.02
N GLU A 225 -23.66 -29.19 1.73
CA GLU A 225 -22.67 -29.20 0.65
C GLU A 225 -21.64 -28.08 0.83
N GLU A 226 -20.39 -28.37 0.47
CA GLU A 226 -19.26 -27.48 0.64
C GLU A 226 -19.54 -26.08 0.09
N VAL A 227 -19.81 -25.13 0.98
CA VAL A 227 -19.71 -23.72 0.63
C VAL A 227 -18.27 -23.31 0.84
N SER A 228 -17.57 -23.14 -0.29
CA SER A 228 -16.22 -22.57 -0.36
C SER A 228 -16.06 -21.35 0.54
N SER A 229 -14.93 -21.25 1.22
CA SER A 229 -14.56 -20.15 2.10
C SER A 229 -14.67 -18.79 1.39
N ILE A 230 -15.59 -17.95 1.85
CA ILE A 230 -15.58 -16.55 1.48
C ILE A 230 -14.66 -15.85 2.48
N ASN A 231 -13.47 -15.48 1.98
CA ASN A 231 -12.56 -14.52 2.59
C ASN A 231 -13.35 -13.41 3.29
N VAL A 232 -12.94 -13.03 4.51
CA VAL A 232 -13.51 -11.89 5.24
C VAL A 232 -13.47 -10.68 4.32
N ALA A 233 -14.60 -10.42 3.68
CA ALA A 233 -14.74 -9.32 2.76
C ALA A 233 -14.60 -8.04 3.57
N ILE A 234 -13.71 -7.16 3.12
CA ILE A 234 -13.67 -5.77 3.55
C ILE A 234 -15.11 -5.28 3.54
N GLN A 235 -15.68 -5.01 4.73
CA GLN A 235 -17.03 -4.50 4.86
C GLN A 235 -17.03 -3.08 4.32
N LEU A 236 -17.30 -2.96 3.02
CA LEU A 236 -17.54 -1.69 2.33
C LEU A 236 -18.69 -0.97 3.04
N SER A 237 -18.51 0.33 3.33
CA SER A 237 -19.58 1.17 3.86
C SER A 237 -20.82 1.09 2.95
N LEU A 238 -22.01 1.39 3.49
CA LEU A 238 -23.24 1.42 2.70
C LEU A 238 -23.10 2.37 1.50
N GLU A 239 -22.36 3.46 1.67
CA GLU A 239 -22.03 4.42 0.62
C GLU A 239 -21.11 3.82 -0.45
N ASP A 240 -20.05 3.11 -0.04
CA ASP A 240 -19.11 2.45 -0.95
C ASP A 240 -19.79 1.35 -1.78
N LYS A 241 -20.75 0.63 -1.18
CA LYS A 241 -21.55 -0.39 -1.88
C LYS A 241 -22.44 0.24 -2.93
N ALA A 242 -23.09 1.36 -2.63
CA ALA A 242 -23.93 2.08 -3.59
C ALA A 242 -23.11 2.63 -4.76
N LEU A 243 -21.95 3.22 -4.47
CA LEU A 243 -21.05 3.79 -5.48
C LEU A 243 -20.50 2.68 -6.40
N LYS A 244 -20.03 1.56 -5.84
CA LYS A 244 -19.60 0.40 -6.64
C LYS A 244 -20.72 -0.19 -7.49
N LYS A 245 -21.94 -0.29 -6.96
CA LYS A 245 -23.10 -0.77 -7.71
C LYS A 245 -23.39 0.14 -8.92
N LYS A 246 -23.33 1.46 -8.73
CA LYS A 246 -23.50 2.44 -9.81
C LYS A 246 -22.43 2.32 -10.88
N ILE A 247 -21.15 2.25 -10.49
CA ILE A 247 -20.02 2.04 -11.43
C ILE A 247 -20.20 0.74 -12.24
N LEU A 248 -20.63 -0.35 -11.60
CA LEU A 248 -20.86 -1.62 -12.27
C LEU A 248 -22.01 -1.53 -13.28
N GLN A 249 -23.11 -0.88 -12.90
CA GLN A 249 -24.25 -0.64 -13.80
C GLN A 249 -23.83 0.23 -15.00
N ASP A 250 -23.08 1.30 -14.77
CA ASP A 250 -22.59 2.20 -15.84
C ASP A 250 -21.65 1.46 -16.80
N ARG A 251 -20.77 0.59 -16.29
CA ARG A 251 -19.90 -0.28 -17.12
C ARG A 251 -20.68 -1.31 -17.93
N GLN A 252 -21.75 -1.87 -17.37
CA GLN A 252 -22.61 -2.81 -18.09
C GLN A 252 -23.37 -2.09 -19.21
N LEU A 253 -23.95 -0.93 -18.91
CA LEU A 253 -24.64 -0.10 -19.90
C LEU A 253 -23.70 0.33 -21.02
N SER A 254 -22.50 0.84 -20.71
CA SER A 254 -21.53 1.24 -21.73
C SER A 254 -21.12 0.09 -22.64
N ARG A 255 -20.97 -1.14 -22.11
CA ARG A 255 -20.71 -2.35 -22.91
C ARG A 255 -21.87 -2.69 -23.84
N ILE A 256 -23.11 -2.54 -23.39
CA ILE A 256 -24.30 -2.79 -24.20
C ILE A 256 -24.42 -1.74 -25.31
N TYR A 257 -24.27 -0.45 -24.97
CA TYR A 257 -24.31 0.64 -25.94
C TYR A 257 -23.23 0.50 -26.99
N ARG A 258 -21.99 0.16 -26.59
CA ARG A 258 -20.89 -0.08 -27.52
C ARG A 258 -21.18 -1.19 -28.53
N LYS A 259 -21.71 -2.34 -28.08
CA LYS A 259 -22.08 -3.44 -28.99
C LYS A 259 -23.19 -3.01 -29.96
N LYS A 260 -24.19 -2.28 -29.47
CA LYS A 260 -25.28 -1.74 -30.30
C LYS A 260 -24.75 -0.75 -31.34
N THR A 261 -23.84 0.15 -30.97
CA THR A 261 -23.24 1.11 -31.91
C THR A 261 -22.36 0.43 -32.95
N GLU A 262 -21.57 -0.57 -32.58
CA GLU A 262 -20.76 -1.34 -33.54
C GLU A 262 -21.65 -2.07 -34.56
N GLN A 263 -22.75 -2.68 -34.11
CA GLN A 263 -23.73 -3.31 -35.01
C GLN A 263 -24.43 -2.28 -35.92
N TYR A 264 -24.77 -1.11 -35.39
CA TYR A 264 -25.37 -0.04 -36.17
C TYR A 264 -24.41 0.48 -37.26
N VAL A 265 -23.15 0.74 -36.90
CA VAL A 265 -22.12 1.17 -37.86
C VAL A 265 -21.85 0.10 -38.92
N LEU A 266 -21.83 -1.18 -38.56
CA LEU A 266 -21.69 -2.28 -39.53
C LEU A 266 -22.82 -2.31 -40.56
N LYS A 267 -24.07 -2.14 -40.10
CA LYS A 267 -25.25 -2.08 -40.99
C LYS A 267 -25.19 -0.87 -41.92
N LEU A 268 -24.75 0.28 -41.41
CA LEU A 268 -24.62 1.50 -42.19
C LEU A 268 -23.50 1.42 -43.24
N LEU A 269 -22.35 0.87 -42.87
CA LEU A 269 -21.20 0.77 -43.78
C LEU A 269 -21.38 -0.36 -44.81
N ALA A 270 -22.01 -1.48 -44.46
CA ALA A 270 -22.15 -2.65 -45.34
C ALA A 270 -20.83 -2.98 -46.06
N ASP A 271 -20.79 -2.81 -47.39
CA ASP A 271 -19.61 -3.03 -48.25
C ASP A 271 -18.79 -1.77 -48.55
N LYS A 272 -19.22 -0.59 -48.05
CA LYS A 272 -18.48 0.66 -48.23
C LYS A 272 -17.24 0.71 -47.34
N PRO A 273 -16.09 1.20 -47.84
CA PRO A 273 -14.86 1.31 -47.07
C PRO A 273 -14.94 2.39 -45.98
N GLY A 274 -15.81 3.39 -46.15
CA GLY A 274 -16.07 4.44 -45.16
C GLY A 274 -17.16 5.40 -45.60
N MET A 275 -17.60 6.25 -44.69
CA MET A 275 -18.69 7.21 -44.87
C MET A 275 -18.48 8.43 -43.96
N LEU A 276 -18.96 9.60 -44.38
CA LEU A 276 -18.98 10.80 -43.52
C LEU A 276 -20.15 10.74 -42.54
N ALA A 277 -19.96 11.25 -41.33
CA ALA A 277 -21.01 11.31 -40.33
C ALA A 277 -22.18 12.21 -40.75
N SER A 278 -21.90 13.24 -41.55
CA SER A 278 -22.91 14.11 -42.20
C SER A 278 -23.89 13.39 -43.11
N ALA A 279 -23.53 12.22 -43.63
CA ALA A 279 -24.44 11.43 -44.47
C ALA A 279 -25.40 10.55 -43.65
N ILE A 280 -25.28 10.53 -42.31
CA ILE A 280 -26.24 9.87 -41.42
C ILE A 280 -27.38 10.85 -41.12
N PRO A 281 -28.65 10.51 -41.43
CA PRO A 281 -29.77 11.40 -41.15
C PRO A 281 -29.95 11.55 -39.63
N VAL A 282 -29.99 12.79 -39.15
CA VAL A 282 -30.24 13.13 -37.74
C VAL A 282 -31.62 13.78 -37.65
N CYS A 283 -32.64 12.97 -37.40
CA CYS A 283 -34.02 13.44 -37.33
C CYS A 283 -34.49 13.68 -35.89
N ASN A 284 -33.89 12.99 -34.92
CA ASN A 284 -34.27 13.07 -33.50
C ASN A 284 -33.05 13.17 -32.58
N ARG A 285 -33.28 13.57 -31.32
CA ARG A 285 -32.25 13.60 -30.27
C ARG A 285 -31.52 12.26 -30.10
N LYS A 286 -32.21 11.13 -30.25
CA LYS A 286 -31.62 9.78 -30.18
C LYS A 286 -30.62 9.51 -31.31
N ASP A 287 -30.85 10.07 -32.49
CA ASP A 287 -29.95 9.91 -33.64
C ASP A 287 -28.67 10.72 -33.40
N PHE A 288 -28.80 11.90 -32.80
CA PHE A 288 -27.66 12.70 -32.36
C PHE A 288 -26.86 12.01 -31.24
N GLU A 289 -27.53 11.44 -30.23
CA GLU A 289 -26.88 10.62 -29.19
C GLU A 289 -26.10 9.44 -29.82
N THR A 290 -26.66 8.82 -30.86
CA THR A 290 -26.00 7.76 -31.61
C THR A 290 -24.73 8.26 -32.30
N LEU A 291 -24.74 9.46 -32.91
CA LEU A 291 -23.52 10.07 -33.47
C LEU A 291 -22.44 10.31 -32.42
N ILE A 292 -22.83 10.79 -31.23
CA ILE A 292 -21.89 10.97 -30.11
C ILE A 292 -21.29 9.63 -29.71
N TYR A 293 -22.09 8.58 -29.55
CA TYR A 293 -21.59 7.26 -29.17
C TYR A 293 -20.70 6.65 -30.25
N ILE A 294 -21.00 6.84 -31.54
CA ILE A 294 -20.14 6.39 -32.64
C ILE A 294 -18.75 7.00 -32.48
N ARG A 295 -18.67 8.32 -32.25
CA ARG A 295 -17.39 9.02 -32.05
C ARG A 295 -16.68 8.60 -30.77
N LEU A 296 -17.42 8.46 -29.66
CA LEU A 296 -16.88 8.13 -28.35
C LEU A 296 -16.29 6.70 -28.31
N PHE A 297 -17.00 5.73 -28.88
CA PHE A 297 -16.55 4.32 -28.90
C PHE A 297 -15.58 4.01 -30.04
N ALA A 298 -15.33 4.92 -30.98
CA ALA A 298 -14.41 4.71 -32.10
C ALA A 298 -12.98 4.38 -31.65
N ALA A 299 -12.50 5.00 -30.56
CA ALA A 299 -11.15 4.77 -30.04
C ALA A 299 -10.95 3.32 -29.59
N GLU A 300 -11.98 2.71 -28.98
CA GLU A 300 -11.90 1.36 -28.46
C GLU A 300 -12.43 0.30 -29.43
N SER A 301 -13.21 0.69 -30.45
CA SER A 301 -13.86 -0.25 -31.37
C SER A 301 -12.86 -1.04 -32.20
N LYS A 302 -13.16 -2.34 -32.38
CA LYS A 302 -12.40 -3.23 -33.27
C LYS A 302 -12.90 -3.21 -34.72
N VAL A 303 -14.02 -2.55 -34.97
CA VAL A 303 -14.80 -2.68 -36.21
C VAL A 303 -14.63 -1.45 -37.11
N TYR A 304 -14.52 -0.27 -36.52
CA TYR A 304 -14.39 0.99 -37.25
C TYR A 304 -13.44 1.96 -36.53
N SER A 305 -12.92 2.93 -37.27
CA SER A 305 -12.17 4.09 -36.76
C SER A 305 -12.86 5.38 -37.20
N VAL A 306 -12.54 6.47 -36.52
CA VAL A 306 -13.04 7.80 -36.85
C VAL A 306 -11.87 8.74 -37.10
N GLU A 307 -11.88 9.39 -38.26
CA GLU A 307 -10.94 10.43 -38.65
C GLU A 307 -11.61 11.80 -38.52
N ARG A 308 -10.93 12.75 -37.87
CA ARG A 308 -11.46 14.10 -37.67
C ARG A 308 -11.41 14.87 -38.98
N THR A 309 -12.47 15.61 -39.27
CA THR A 309 -12.46 16.62 -40.34
C THR A 309 -12.60 18.03 -39.74
N VAL A 310 -12.21 19.03 -40.51
CA VAL A 310 -12.27 20.45 -40.11
C VAL A 310 -13.65 21.06 -40.44
N ASN A 311 -14.45 20.36 -41.23
CA ASN A 311 -15.74 20.86 -41.71
C ASN A 311 -16.78 20.80 -40.61
N ARG A 312 -17.56 21.88 -40.48
CA ARG A 312 -18.73 21.95 -39.60
C ARG A 312 -19.99 21.68 -40.39
N VAL A 313 -20.84 20.84 -39.84
CA VAL A 313 -22.12 20.47 -40.43
C VAL A 313 -23.21 20.91 -39.47
N LYS A 314 -24.14 21.71 -40.00
CA LYS A 314 -25.30 22.21 -39.28
C LYS A 314 -26.53 21.51 -39.84
N THR A 315 -27.20 20.72 -39.01
CA THR A 315 -28.55 20.21 -39.29
C THR A 315 -29.57 21.07 -38.55
N ASP A 316 -30.86 20.86 -38.82
CA ASP A 316 -31.95 21.61 -38.18
C ASP A 316 -31.98 21.46 -36.64
N ILE A 317 -31.33 20.43 -36.10
CA ILE A 317 -31.41 20.03 -34.69
C ILE A 317 -30.07 20.18 -33.96
N CYS A 318 -28.93 20.13 -34.67
CA CYS A 318 -27.61 20.19 -34.04
C CYS A 318 -26.51 20.69 -34.98
N GLU A 319 -25.45 21.23 -34.39
CA GLU A 319 -24.20 21.55 -35.09
C GLU A 319 -23.07 20.68 -34.54
N PHE A 320 -22.31 20.03 -35.43
CA PHE A 320 -21.15 19.23 -35.03
C PHE A 320 -20.02 19.32 -36.06
N ASN A 321 -18.79 19.09 -35.59
CA ASN A 321 -17.65 18.91 -36.48
C ASN A 321 -17.76 17.53 -37.13
N ASP A 322 -17.75 17.50 -38.46
CA ASP A 322 -17.91 16.26 -39.21
C ASP A 322 -16.70 15.34 -39.00
N PHE A 323 -16.92 14.05 -39.22
CA PHE A 323 -15.89 13.05 -39.07
C PHE A 323 -16.14 11.89 -40.01
N LYS A 324 -15.06 11.30 -40.52
CA LYS A 324 -15.13 10.17 -41.43
C LYS A 324 -15.07 8.87 -40.64
N ILE A 325 -16.08 8.03 -40.80
CA ILE A 325 -16.15 6.69 -40.22
C ILE A 325 -15.55 5.73 -41.25
N VAL A 326 -14.48 5.03 -40.87
CA VAL A 326 -13.76 4.10 -41.75
C VAL A 326 -13.85 2.70 -41.19
N LYS A 327 -14.15 1.71 -42.03
CA LYS A 327 -14.19 0.30 -41.61
C LYS A 327 -12.76 -0.16 -41.33
N LYS A 328 -12.51 -0.73 -40.14
CA LYS A 328 -11.22 -1.37 -39.86
C LYS A 328 -11.21 -2.72 -40.57
N THR A 329 -10.39 -2.84 -41.61
CA THR A 329 -10.01 -4.15 -42.16
C THR A 329 -9.14 -4.84 -41.13
N ARG A 330 -9.50 -6.08 -40.79
CA ARG A 330 -8.86 -6.87 -39.74
C ARG A 330 -7.44 -7.26 -40.14
#